data_AF-A0A5N6VDK6-F1
#
_entry.id   AF-A0A5N6VDK6-F1
#
_cell.length_a   1.000
_cell.length_b   1.000
_cell.length_c   1.000
_cell.angle_alpha   90.00
_cell.angle_beta   90.00
_cell.angle_gamma   90.00
#
_symmetry.space_group_name_H-M   'P 1'
#
loop_
_entity.id
_entity.type
_entity.pdbx_description
1 polymer ?
#
loop_
_entity_poly.entity_id
_entity_poly.type
_entity_poly.pdbx_seq_one_letter_code
_entity_poly.pdbx_strand_id
1 'polypeptide(L)'
;MRIPSFLSKPLSRGPFSGKKGPGSRLLTAERPCFNKADSPEQEASAPDLSIMDTMELAHVSQDSVPSVAQAAVYLLLMDTIWTWKHNITTGEPANKLLSLPTVDGLTSQCDDEKRSLQLLAGVMEAAAPRFYAWWVTVNDRLIKEIPKTGFLELPADFLPPLDVMIIWHAYMLQPGLYADDCSRLHVPDMRRILFPWQALYNAIDVMTLEYRIPSAAEDFFELVTGQSVDLVEELTTKPNLWVYLIRCPHCLVTKEMPILNSVQTDDINQGFELECDCGYIHHPSLGQALRPLVTRIPNECLQPCTKREDLRAIQARLLSLYTPTSPVTKATSAHYSSVLRAMRFVNKMHQYCWLRSPALCYRVNNNAQQKYRNFLQLARQPENMPITPTSDIDLFWHTHQLSPGPYRQFCIQHLGRFMDHDDKVAHEVLDKNFAATQDRYTREFSGEYDSCVCWACELERNDHELASNDLTVPRSLEDLHEWARRVAVVFWEEVEDRRRRGQLGLARESLKAVLTRTRQESIVSRFG
;
A
#
# COMPACT_ATOMS: atom_id res chain seq x y z
N MET A 1 9.70 2.21 17.64
CA MET A 1 10.62 3.34 17.32
C MET A 1 9.80 4.62 17.12
N ARG A 2 10.06 5.69 17.90
CA ARG A 2 9.42 7.02 17.70
C ARG A 2 10.08 7.72 16.51
N ILE A 3 9.29 8.11 15.52
CA ILE A 3 9.75 8.82 14.31
C ILE A 3 9.71 10.32 14.60
N PRO A 4 10.80 11.09 14.41
CA PRO A 4 10.72 12.54 14.55
C PRO A 4 10.03 13.15 13.33
N SER A 5 9.12 14.12 13.56
CA SER A 5 8.40 14.83 12.50
C SER A 5 9.32 15.88 11.83
N PHE A 6 9.79 15.58 10.62
CA PHE A 6 10.75 16.45 9.91
C PHE A 6 10.14 17.29 8.77
N LEU A 7 8.85 17.15 8.47
CA LEU A 7 8.24 17.87 7.34
C LEU A 7 8.11 19.39 7.54
N SER A 8 8.62 19.97 8.63
CA SER A 8 8.39 21.39 8.96
C SER A 8 9.63 22.26 9.25
N LYS A 9 10.87 21.79 9.02
CA LYS A 9 12.05 22.66 9.23
C LYS A 9 12.98 22.79 8.00
N PRO A 10 13.22 24.01 7.49
CA PRO A 10 14.26 24.25 6.51
C PRO A 10 15.63 24.16 7.19
N LEU A 11 16.48 23.24 6.74
CA LEU A 11 17.88 23.16 7.18
C LEU A 11 18.73 24.11 6.34
N SER A 12 18.78 25.37 6.75
CA SER A 12 19.79 26.32 6.28
C SER A 12 21.14 26.02 6.96
N ARG A 13 22.11 25.47 6.22
CA ARG A 13 23.54 25.51 6.60
C ARG A 13 24.30 26.34 5.55
N GLY A 14 25.07 27.32 6.02
CA GLY A 14 25.81 28.27 5.19
C GLY A 14 27.05 27.68 4.49
N PRO A 15 27.61 28.37 3.48
CA PRO A 15 28.70 27.84 2.66
C PRO A 15 30.05 27.91 3.40
N PHE A 16 30.80 26.81 3.40
CA PHE A 16 32.20 26.79 3.85
C PHE A 16 33.14 27.08 2.66
N SER A 17 33.99 28.09 2.80
CA SER A 17 35.05 28.42 1.83
C SER A 17 36.39 27.81 2.24
N GLY A 18 37.11 27.17 1.30
CA GLY A 18 38.49 26.73 1.51
C GLY A 18 39.26 26.60 0.19
N LYS A 19 40.45 27.23 0.12
CA LYS A 19 41.31 27.41 -1.08
C LYS A 19 42.06 26.14 -1.50
N LYS A 20 42.31 26.00 -2.81
CA LYS A 20 43.01 24.90 -3.51
C LYS A 20 44.55 25.00 -3.44
N GLY A 21 45.22 23.84 -3.42
CA GLY A 21 46.63 23.63 -3.79
C GLY A 21 46.81 22.21 -4.37
N PRO A 22 47.70 21.97 -5.35
CA PRO A 22 47.71 20.74 -6.13
C PRO A 22 48.70 19.69 -5.58
N GLY A 23 48.28 18.43 -5.60
CA GLY A 23 49.17 17.27 -5.43
C GLY A 23 48.89 16.43 -4.18
N SER A 24 48.44 15.20 -4.39
CA SER A 24 48.25 14.11 -3.40
C SER A 24 47.18 14.32 -2.32
N ARG A 25 45.90 14.10 -2.66
CA ARG A 25 44.82 13.81 -1.68
C ARG A 25 43.85 12.80 -2.27
N LEU A 26 44.23 11.53 -2.30
CA LEU A 26 43.26 10.45 -2.40
C LEU A 26 42.67 10.27 -0.99
N LEU A 27 41.36 10.50 -0.87
CA LEU A 27 40.52 10.18 0.30
C LEU A 27 40.72 11.05 1.56
N THR A 28 40.78 12.37 1.41
CA THR A 28 40.57 13.30 2.55
C THR A 28 39.09 13.66 2.69
N ALA A 29 38.70 14.07 3.92
CA ALA A 29 37.40 14.51 4.43
C ALA A 29 36.59 15.58 3.63
N GLU A 30 36.73 15.65 2.32
CA GLU A 30 35.98 16.53 1.45
C GLU A 30 34.68 15.85 1.01
N ARG A 31 33.55 16.54 1.22
CA ARG A 31 32.22 16.07 0.81
C ARG A 31 32.23 15.72 -0.69
N PRO A 32 31.69 14.56 -1.11
CA PRO A 32 31.60 14.21 -2.51
C PRO A 32 30.98 15.33 -3.33
N CYS A 33 31.62 15.72 -4.43
CA CYS A 33 31.10 16.73 -5.34
C CYS A 33 30.46 16.07 -6.55
N PHE A 34 29.26 16.52 -6.90
CA PHE A 34 28.49 16.00 -8.02
C PHE A 34 28.28 17.06 -9.10
N ASN A 35 28.35 16.64 -10.35
CA ASN A 35 28.10 17.49 -11.51
C ASN A 35 26.60 17.79 -11.62
N LYS A 36 26.28 18.99 -12.10
CA LYS A 36 24.89 19.36 -12.46
C LYS A 36 24.49 18.62 -13.74
N ALA A 37 23.19 18.36 -13.90
CA ALA A 37 22.66 17.87 -15.16
C ALA A 37 22.72 18.98 -16.22
N ASP A 38 23.06 18.63 -17.47
CA ASP A 38 23.07 19.58 -18.57
C ASP A 38 21.69 19.71 -19.24
N SER A 39 20.78 18.77 -18.95
CA SER A 39 19.41 18.68 -19.49
C SER A 39 18.47 17.97 -18.52
N PRO A 40 17.14 18.19 -18.58
CA PRO A 40 16.16 17.52 -17.72
C PRO A 40 16.21 15.99 -17.80
N GLU A 41 16.52 15.42 -18.96
CA GLU A 41 16.60 13.97 -19.18
C GLU A 41 17.79 13.32 -18.46
N GLN A 42 18.81 14.11 -18.14
CA GLN A 42 20.01 13.66 -17.42
C GLN A 42 19.90 13.88 -15.90
N GLU A 43 18.84 14.57 -15.46
CA GLU A 43 18.61 14.92 -14.07
C GLU A 43 18.25 13.66 -13.26
N ALA A 44 18.94 13.47 -12.15
CA ALA A 44 18.55 12.48 -11.17
C ALA A 44 17.27 12.92 -10.47
N SER A 45 16.27 12.04 -10.40
CA SER A 45 15.03 12.25 -9.67
C SER A 45 14.95 11.28 -8.49
N ALA A 46 14.42 11.77 -7.36
CA ALA A 46 14.06 10.93 -6.22
C ALA A 46 12.54 10.71 -6.23
N PRO A 47 12.06 9.45 -6.28
CA PRO A 47 12.84 8.21 -6.16
C PRO A 47 13.62 7.83 -7.41
N ASP A 48 14.70 7.05 -7.23
CA ASP A 48 15.44 6.48 -8.36
C ASP A 48 14.54 5.52 -9.15
N LEU A 49 14.18 5.90 -10.37
CA LEU A 49 13.23 5.13 -11.19
C LEU A 49 13.75 3.75 -11.59
N SER A 50 15.06 3.47 -11.47
CA SER A 50 15.64 2.13 -11.72
C SER A 50 15.03 1.05 -10.82
N ILE A 51 14.55 1.41 -9.62
CA ILE A 51 13.92 0.46 -8.70
C ILE A 51 12.58 -0.08 -9.22
N MET A 52 11.95 0.63 -10.17
CA MET A 52 10.67 0.27 -10.78
C MET A 52 10.91 -0.32 -12.18
N ASP A 53 11.84 -1.28 -12.30
CA ASP A 53 12.07 -1.99 -13.55
C ASP A 53 10.79 -2.71 -14.00
N THR A 54 10.28 -2.31 -15.16
CA THR A 54 9.09 -2.89 -15.80
C THR A 54 9.19 -4.39 -16.03
N MET A 55 10.40 -4.94 -16.23
CA MET A 55 10.59 -6.39 -16.36
C MET A 55 10.29 -7.15 -15.06
N GLU A 56 10.44 -6.49 -13.91
CA GLU A 56 10.15 -7.05 -12.59
C GLU A 56 8.73 -6.76 -12.07
N LEU A 57 7.93 -5.97 -12.80
CA LEU A 57 6.54 -5.69 -12.43
C LEU A 57 5.58 -6.83 -12.77
N ALA A 58 5.93 -7.65 -13.76
CA ALA A 58 5.15 -8.81 -14.14
C ALA A 58 4.96 -9.75 -12.93
N HIS A 59 3.74 -10.31 -12.79
CA HIS A 59 3.52 -11.36 -11.81
C HIS A 59 4.40 -12.55 -12.14
N VAL A 60 5.35 -12.82 -11.24
CA VAL A 60 6.18 -14.01 -11.29
C VAL A 60 5.31 -15.24 -10.94
N SER A 61 5.81 -16.45 -11.23
CA SER A 61 5.13 -17.72 -10.93
C SER A 61 4.46 -17.72 -9.54
N GLN A 62 3.36 -18.47 -9.40
CA GLN A 62 2.54 -18.58 -8.18
C GLN A 62 3.34 -18.98 -6.91
N ASP A 63 4.56 -19.49 -7.07
CA ASP A 63 5.45 -19.95 -6.00
C ASP A 63 6.52 -18.89 -5.59
N SER A 64 6.30 -17.61 -5.88
CA SER A 64 7.27 -16.53 -5.62
C SER A 64 6.72 -15.44 -4.69
N VAL A 65 7.64 -14.73 -4.01
CA VAL A 65 7.31 -13.52 -3.24
C VAL A 65 7.38 -12.29 -4.16
N PRO A 66 6.74 -11.16 -3.80
CA PRO A 66 6.76 -9.95 -4.62
C PRO A 66 8.16 -9.44 -4.94
N SER A 67 8.32 -8.82 -6.10
CA SER A 67 9.58 -8.15 -6.49
C SER A 67 9.79 -6.83 -5.75
N VAL A 68 11.01 -6.30 -5.83
CA VAL A 68 11.31 -4.96 -5.29
C VAL A 68 10.55 -3.90 -6.09
N ALA A 69 10.44 -4.07 -7.41
CA ALA A 69 9.66 -3.17 -8.27
C ALA A 69 8.18 -3.11 -7.88
N GLN A 70 7.55 -4.26 -7.58
CA GLN A 70 6.16 -4.29 -7.11
C GLN A 70 6.00 -3.58 -5.75
N ALA A 71 6.93 -3.79 -4.82
CA ALA A 71 6.92 -3.08 -3.54
C ALA A 71 7.14 -1.56 -3.71
N ALA A 72 7.96 -1.14 -4.68
CA ALA A 72 8.19 0.26 -5.00
C ALA A 72 6.96 0.93 -5.62
N VAL A 73 6.30 0.28 -6.60
CA VAL A 73 5.02 0.76 -7.16
C VAL A 73 3.94 0.81 -6.08
N TYR A 74 3.96 -0.12 -5.12
CA TYR A 74 3.03 -0.07 -4.00
C TYR A 74 3.29 1.14 -3.08
N LEU A 75 4.55 1.48 -2.78
CA LEU A 75 4.89 2.72 -2.08
C LEU A 75 4.43 3.96 -2.85
N LEU A 76 4.57 3.96 -4.18
CA LEU A 76 4.08 5.04 -5.04
C LEU A 76 2.56 5.22 -4.93
N LEU A 77 1.80 4.12 -5.00
CA LEU A 77 0.35 4.15 -4.76
C LEU A 77 0.02 4.69 -3.37
N MET A 78 0.75 4.31 -2.32
CA MET A 78 0.51 4.83 -0.97
C MET A 78 0.75 6.34 -0.88
N ASP A 79 1.79 6.86 -1.52
CA ASP A 79 2.03 8.31 -1.60
C ASP A 79 0.93 9.06 -2.37
N THR A 80 0.43 8.47 -3.47
CA THR A 80 -0.73 8.97 -4.21
C THR A 80 -2.00 8.98 -3.36
N ILE A 81 -2.29 7.89 -2.65
CA ILE A 81 -3.45 7.78 -1.74
C ILE A 81 -3.34 8.81 -0.61
N TRP A 82 -2.14 8.98 -0.03
CA TRP A 82 -1.91 9.96 1.01
C TRP A 82 -2.16 11.38 0.51
N THR A 83 -1.65 11.71 -0.68
CA THR A 83 -1.84 13.02 -1.32
C THR A 83 -3.31 13.30 -1.58
N TRP A 84 -4.04 12.33 -2.14
CA TRP A 84 -5.48 12.45 -2.36
C TRP A 84 -6.26 12.63 -1.05
N LYS A 85 -5.95 11.83 -0.03
CA LYS A 85 -6.54 11.97 1.31
C LYS A 85 -6.27 13.37 1.87
N HIS A 86 -5.05 13.88 1.75
CA HIS A 86 -4.69 15.22 2.22
C HIS A 86 -5.52 16.29 1.51
N ASN A 87 -5.71 16.18 0.19
CA ASN A 87 -6.51 17.13 -0.60
C ASN A 87 -8.00 17.14 -0.22
N ILE A 88 -8.60 15.99 0.12
CA ILE A 88 -10.01 15.94 0.52
C ILE A 88 -10.26 16.30 1.99
N THR A 89 -9.21 16.28 2.82
CA THR A 89 -9.31 16.59 4.25
C THR A 89 -8.79 17.98 4.60
N THR A 90 -8.06 18.62 3.69
CA THR A 90 -7.48 19.96 3.91
C THR A 90 -7.69 20.88 2.71
N GLY A 91 -7.71 22.19 2.96
CA GLY A 91 -7.76 23.20 1.89
C GLY A 91 -9.13 23.37 1.23
N GLU A 92 -9.11 23.74 -0.05
CA GLU A 92 -10.30 24.17 -0.80
C GLU A 92 -11.31 23.05 -1.07
N PRO A 93 -10.90 21.82 -1.48
CA PRO A 93 -11.84 20.73 -1.68
C PRO A 93 -12.53 20.31 -0.38
N ALA A 94 -11.80 20.27 0.73
CA ALA A 94 -12.37 20.00 2.05
C ALA A 94 -13.42 21.04 2.45
N ASN A 95 -13.15 22.33 2.21
CA ASN A 95 -14.10 23.41 2.48
C ASN A 95 -15.38 23.28 1.63
N LYS A 96 -15.25 22.88 0.37
CA LYS A 96 -16.41 22.61 -0.50
C LYS A 96 -17.24 21.44 0.01
N LEU A 97 -16.61 20.33 0.39
CA LEU A 97 -17.30 19.17 0.97
C LEU A 97 -18.02 19.52 2.27
N LEU A 98 -17.41 20.34 3.12
CA LEU A 98 -18.02 20.83 4.37
C LEU A 98 -19.18 21.80 4.13
N SER A 99 -19.24 22.45 2.97
CA SER A 99 -20.34 23.35 2.61
C SER A 99 -21.59 22.63 2.07
N LEU A 100 -21.52 21.30 1.91
CA LEU A 100 -22.65 20.53 1.43
C LEU A 100 -23.79 20.51 2.46
N PRO A 101 -25.07 20.65 2.04
CA PRO A 101 -26.21 20.68 2.97
C PRO A 101 -26.33 19.44 3.86
N THR A 102 -25.84 18.28 3.41
CA THR A 102 -25.81 17.04 4.19
C THR A 102 -24.75 17.03 5.30
N VAL A 103 -23.94 18.09 5.43
CA VAL A 103 -22.81 18.20 6.37
C VAL A 103 -23.03 19.35 7.37
N ASP A 104 -24.18 20.01 7.31
CA ASP A 104 -24.53 21.25 8.01
C ASP A 104 -24.77 21.02 9.53
N GLY A 105 -23.68 20.85 10.28
CA GLY A 105 -23.69 20.59 11.73
C GLY A 105 -22.32 20.40 12.39
N LEU A 106 -21.23 20.29 11.62
CA LEU A 106 -19.89 19.92 12.11
C LEU A 106 -19.04 21.06 12.70
N THR A 107 -19.55 22.29 12.73
CA THR A 107 -18.68 23.47 12.74
C THR A 107 -18.30 24.03 14.10
N SER A 108 -18.71 23.44 15.24
CA SER A 108 -18.43 24.08 16.55
C SER A 108 -17.68 23.26 17.61
N GLN A 109 -17.48 21.93 17.47
CA GLN A 109 -16.95 21.11 18.59
C GLN A 109 -15.87 20.07 18.25
N CYS A 110 -15.38 20.00 17.00
CA CYS A 110 -14.49 18.92 16.53
C CYS A 110 -13.05 19.43 16.29
N ASP A 111 -12.05 18.70 16.81
CA ASP A 111 -10.62 18.96 16.50
C ASP A 111 -10.27 18.60 15.04
N ASP A 112 -9.13 19.08 14.56
CA ASP A 112 -8.74 18.96 13.15
C ASP A 112 -8.51 17.50 12.71
N GLU A 113 -8.05 16.64 13.62
CA GLU A 113 -7.80 15.21 13.33
C GLU A 113 -9.12 14.45 13.19
N LYS A 114 -10.03 14.65 14.13
CA LYS A 114 -11.37 14.04 14.12
C LYS A 114 -12.16 14.53 12.90
N ARG A 115 -12.08 15.82 12.55
CA ARG A 115 -12.70 16.37 11.33
C ARG A 115 -12.15 15.69 10.07
N SER A 116 -10.83 15.54 9.98
CA SER A 116 -10.19 14.88 8.84
C SER A 116 -10.63 13.42 8.70
N LEU A 117 -10.76 12.69 9.81
CA LEU A 117 -11.28 11.32 9.81
C LEU A 117 -12.74 11.24 9.41
N GLN A 118 -13.59 12.14 9.90
CA GLN A 118 -15.01 12.22 9.55
C GLN A 118 -15.20 12.52 8.06
N LEU A 119 -14.45 13.48 7.49
CA LEU A 119 -14.49 13.77 6.06
C LEU A 119 -14.06 12.58 5.22
N LEU A 120 -12.96 11.93 5.58
CA LEU A 120 -12.53 10.70 4.92
C LEU A 120 -13.63 9.62 5.01
N ALA A 121 -14.30 9.49 6.15
CA ALA A 121 -15.41 8.56 6.33
C ALA A 121 -16.54 8.80 5.35
N GLY A 122 -17.01 10.05 5.26
CA GLY A 122 -18.06 10.41 4.32
C GLY A 122 -17.65 10.13 2.87
N VAL A 123 -16.46 10.57 2.47
CA VAL A 123 -16.02 10.36 1.08
C VAL A 123 -15.91 8.86 0.75
N MET A 124 -15.45 8.03 1.69
CA MET A 124 -15.43 6.57 1.51
C MET A 124 -16.81 5.94 1.49
N GLU A 125 -17.78 6.49 2.23
CA GLU A 125 -19.19 6.10 2.13
C GLU A 125 -19.73 6.34 0.71
N ALA A 126 -19.40 7.50 0.11
CA ALA A 126 -19.78 7.82 -1.26
C ALA A 126 -19.05 6.97 -2.32
N ALA A 127 -17.80 6.58 -2.04
CA ALA A 127 -17.00 5.71 -2.92
C ALA A 127 -17.46 4.24 -2.91
N ALA A 128 -18.08 3.77 -1.83
CA ALA A 128 -18.45 2.35 -1.70
C ALA A 128 -19.44 1.85 -2.77
N PRO A 129 -20.54 2.55 -3.10
CA PRO A 129 -21.41 2.19 -4.22
C PRO A 129 -20.68 2.16 -5.57
N ARG A 130 -19.75 3.10 -5.80
CA ARG A 130 -18.92 3.17 -7.01
C ARG A 130 -18.04 1.94 -7.15
N PHE A 131 -17.38 1.55 -6.06
CA PHE A 131 -16.60 0.32 -5.99
C PHE A 131 -17.47 -0.90 -6.30
N TYR A 132 -18.66 -1.01 -5.72
CA TYR A 132 -19.54 -2.15 -5.97
C TYR A 132 -19.98 -2.28 -7.43
N ALA A 133 -20.40 -1.18 -8.04
CA ALA A 133 -20.82 -1.18 -9.44
C ALA A 133 -19.67 -1.57 -10.37
N TRP A 134 -18.48 -1.02 -10.14
CA TRP A 134 -17.25 -1.40 -10.85
C TRP A 134 -16.91 -2.88 -10.64
N TRP A 135 -16.89 -3.34 -9.38
CA TRP A 135 -16.44 -4.69 -9.00
C TRP A 135 -17.31 -5.80 -9.60
N VAL A 136 -18.64 -5.64 -9.56
CA VAL A 136 -19.59 -6.57 -10.19
C VAL A 136 -19.42 -6.58 -11.70
N THR A 137 -19.29 -5.42 -12.32
CA THR A 137 -19.22 -5.35 -13.78
C THR A 137 -17.89 -5.86 -14.33
N VAL A 138 -16.77 -5.60 -13.65
CA VAL A 138 -15.47 -6.17 -14.00
C VAL A 138 -15.49 -7.69 -13.91
N ASN A 139 -16.09 -8.25 -12.86
CA ASN A 139 -16.29 -9.70 -12.75
C ASN A 139 -17.03 -10.26 -13.97
N ASP A 140 -18.16 -9.65 -14.33
CA ASP A 140 -19.02 -10.13 -15.42
C ASP A 140 -18.37 -9.99 -16.80
N ARG A 141 -17.54 -8.96 -16.99
CA ARG A 141 -16.78 -8.75 -18.23
C ARG A 141 -15.65 -9.76 -18.36
N LEU A 142 -14.87 -9.95 -17.30
CA LEU A 142 -13.65 -10.75 -17.33
C LEU A 142 -13.88 -12.24 -17.11
N ILE A 143 -15.07 -12.69 -16.68
CA ILE A 143 -15.37 -14.12 -16.42
C ILE A 143 -15.02 -15.04 -17.60
N LYS A 144 -15.12 -14.55 -18.83
CA LYS A 144 -14.80 -15.30 -20.06
C LYS A 144 -13.32 -15.26 -20.43
N GLU A 145 -12.61 -14.24 -19.98
CA GLU A 145 -11.20 -13.98 -20.30
C GLU A 145 -10.27 -14.67 -19.30
N ILE A 146 -10.74 -14.87 -18.06
CA ILE A 146 -9.97 -15.56 -17.04
C ILE A 146 -9.76 -17.03 -17.46
N PRO A 147 -8.51 -17.53 -17.52
CA PRO A 147 -8.23 -18.92 -17.87
C PRO A 147 -9.00 -19.89 -16.98
N LYS A 148 -9.40 -21.09 -17.46
CA LYS A 148 -10.11 -22.08 -16.61
C LYS A 148 -9.34 -22.45 -15.35
N THR A 149 -8.03 -22.42 -15.42
CA THR A 149 -7.08 -22.62 -14.33
C THR A 149 -6.05 -21.50 -14.40
N GLY A 150 -5.90 -20.73 -13.33
CA GLY A 150 -4.94 -19.62 -13.27
C GLY A 150 -5.60 -18.29 -12.90
N PHE A 151 -4.86 -17.24 -13.19
CA PHE A 151 -5.14 -15.86 -12.79
C PHE A 151 -5.03 -14.94 -14.01
N LEU A 152 -5.64 -13.77 -13.92
CA LEU A 152 -5.60 -12.73 -14.95
C LEU A 152 -5.23 -11.42 -14.28
N GLU A 153 -4.19 -10.74 -14.76
CA GLU A 153 -3.93 -9.36 -14.32
C GLU A 153 -5.04 -8.44 -14.81
N LEU A 154 -5.52 -7.54 -13.93
CA LEU A 154 -6.57 -6.59 -14.30
C LEU A 154 -6.09 -5.76 -15.52
N PRO A 155 -6.79 -5.82 -16.66
CA PRO A 155 -6.39 -5.02 -17.82
C PRO A 155 -6.51 -3.52 -17.55
N ALA A 156 -5.65 -2.73 -18.19
CA ALA A 156 -5.59 -1.27 -18.00
C ALA A 156 -6.93 -0.58 -18.27
N ASP A 157 -7.71 -1.09 -19.23
CA ASP A 157 -9.04 -0.60 -19.61
C ASP A 157 -10.10 -0.78 -18.51
N PHE A 158 -9.79 -1.51 -17.45
CA PHE A 158 -10.66 -1.69 -16.28
C PHE A 158 -10.10 -1.07 -15.02
N LEU A 159 -9.02 -0.26 -15.11
CA LEU A 159 -8.47 0.44 -13.94
C LEU A 159 -9.54 1.33 -13.29
N PRO A 160 -9.79 1.19 -11.97
CA PRO A 160 -10.75 2.03 -11.30
C PRO A 160 -10.19 3.44 -11.00
N PRO A 161 -11.07 4.45 -10.82
CA PRO A 161 -10.68 5.74 -10.21
C PRO A 161 -10.08 5.56 -8.82
N LEU A 162 -9.35 6.59 -8.34
CA LEU A 162 -8.51 6.45 -7.14
C LEU A 162 -9.29 6.09 -5.87
N ASP A 163 -10.49 6.64 -5.66
CA ASP A 163 -11.33 6.33 -4.51
C ASP A 163 -11.80 4.86 -4.51
N VAL A 164 -12.11 4.33 -5.70
CA VAL A 164 -12.46 2.92 -5.88
C VAL A 164 -11.23 2.03 -5.73
N MET A 165 -10.07 2.45 -6.24
CA MET A 165 -8.78 1.78 -6.02
C MET A 165 -8.44 1.69 -4.53
N ILE A 166 -8.68 2.74 -3.74
CA ILE A 166 -8.46 2.76 -2.29
C ILE A 166 -9.29 1.69 -1.58
N ILE A 167 -10.59 1.58 -1.92
CA ILE A 167 -11.46 0.55 -1.33
C ILE A 167 -10.98 -0.84 -1.74
N TRP A 168 -10.70 -1.05 -3.04
CA TRP A 168 -10.25 -2.35 -3.53
C TRP A 168 -8.93 -2.79 -2.90
N HIS A 169 -7.94 -1.89 -2.85
CA HIS A 169 -6.66 -2.04 -2.16
C HIS A 169 -6.85 -2.47 -0.70
N ALA A 170 -7.59 -1.67 0.08
CA ALA A 170 -7.78 -1.94 1.51
C ALA A 170 -8.51 -3.26 1.77
N TYR A 171 -9.36 -3.66 0.83
CA TYR A 171 -10.10 -4.91 0.92
C TYR A 171 -9.20 -6.13 0.65
N MET A 172 -8.30 -6.05 -0.33
CA MET A 172 -7.34 -7.13 -0.62
C MET A 172 -6.32 -7.36 0.50
N LEU A 173 -6.05 -6.35 1.33
CA LEU A 173 -5.27 -6.49 2.58
C LEU A 173 -5.99 -7.29 3.69
N GLN A 174 -7.19 -7.82 3.41
CA GLN A 174 -7.85 -8.86 4.19
C GLN A 174 -8.21 -10.03 3.27
N PRO A 175 -7.22 -10.78 2.78
CA PRO A 175 -7.39 -11.75 1.70
C PRO A 175 -8.39 -12.87 2.03
N GLY A 176 -8.52 -13.25 3.31
CA GLY A 176 -9.55 -14.19 3.76
C GLY A 176 -10.97 -13.63 3.59
N LEU A 177 -11.23 -12.42 4.10
CA LEU A 177 -12.52 -11.75 4.00
C LEU A 177 -12.88 -11.45 2.53
N TYR A 178 -11.92 -10.93 1.76
CA TYR A 178 -12.10 -10.65 0.33
C TYR A 178 -12.52 -11.89 -0.44
N ALA A 179 -11.88 -13.04 -0.21
CA ALA A 179 -12.19 -14.28 -0.91
C ALA A 179 -13.57 -14.86 -0.53
N ASP A 180 -13.94 -14.79 0.75
CA ASP A 180 -15.26 -15.19 1.24
C ASP A 180 -16.35 -14.31 0.60
N ASP A 181 -16.12 -13.01 0.55
CA ASP A 181 -17.09 -12.05 0.02
C ASP A 181 -17.18 -12.04 -1.50
N CYS A 182 -16.09 -12.32 -2.24
CA CYS A 182 -16.16 -12.62 -3.66
C CYS A 182 -17.17 -13.75 -3.95
N SER A 183 -17.17 -14.78 -3.09
CA SER A 183 -18.07 -15.93 -3.24
C SER A 183 -19.50 -15.58 -2.82
N ARG A 184 -19.66 -14.77 -1.77
CA ARG A 184 -20.95 -14.37 -1.19
C ARG A 184 -21.69 -13.33 -2.03
N LEU A 185 -20.97 -12.41 -2.66
CA LEU A 185 -21.52 -11.25 -3.38
C LEU A 185 -21.57 -11.46 -4.90
N HIS A 186 -21.60 -12.72 -5.34
CA HIS A 186 -21.76 -13.12 -6.73
C HIS A 186 -20.67 -12.61 -7.69
N VAL A 187 -19.45 -12.39 -7.18
CA VAL A 187 -18.26 -12.01 -7.97
C VAL A 187 -17.11 -13.00 -7.76
N PRO A 188 -17.34 -14.31 -7.97
CA PRO A 188 -16.43 -15.38 -7.54
C PRO A 188 -15.08 -15.38 -8.29
N ASP A 189 -14.99 -14.65 -9.39
CA ASP A 189 -13.80 -14.60 -10.23
C ASP A 189 -12.87 -13.42 -9.87
N MET A 190 -13.36 -12.43 -9.12
CA MET A 190 -12.53 -11.30 -8.66
C MET A 190 -11.36 -11.73 -7.78
N ARG A 191 -11.49 -12.80 -6.99
CA ARG A 191 -10.37 -13.41 -6.24
C ARG A 191 -9.25 -13.97 -7.12
N ARG A 192 -9.48 -14.05 -8.44
CA ARG A 192 -8.55 -14.57 -9.44
C ARG A 192 -7.94 -13.46 -10.30
N ILE A 193 -8.37 -12.22 -10.08
CA ILE A 193 -7.78 -11.04 -10.70
C ILE A 193 -6.53 -10.65 -9.92
N LEU A 194 -5.42 -10.44 -10.64
CA LEU A 194 -4.15 -9.99 -10.07
C LEU A 194 -4.09 -8.47 -10.05
N PHE A 195 -3.32 -7.94 -9.10
CA PHE A 195 -3.09 -6.50 -9.01
C PHE A 195 -2.36 -5.96 -10.25
N PRO A 196 -2.80 -4.85 -10.86
CA PRO A 196 -2.28 -4.39 -12.14
C PRO A 196 -1.01 -3.54 -11.98
N TRP A 197 0.11 -4.14 -11.60
CA TRP A 197 1.34 -3.40 -11.28
C TRP A 197 1.82 -2.49 -12.41
N GLN A 198 1.85 -3.00 -13.65
CA GLN A 198 2.31 -2.24 -14.79
C GLN A 198 1.33 -1.12 -15.18
N ALA A 199 0.03 -1.43 -15.22
CA ALA A 199 -0.97 -0.42 -15.57
C ALA A 199 -1.06 0.68 -14.51
N LEU A 200 -0.91 0.31 -13.23
CA LEU A 200 -0.85 1.26 -12.12
C LEU A 200 0.37 2.17 -12.21
N TYR A 201 1.56 1.62 -12.46
CA TYR A 201 2.78 2.41 -12.66
C TYR A 201 2.62 3.42 -13.81
N ASN A 202 2.01 2.99 -14.92
CA ASN A 202 1.76 3.88 -16.06
C ASN A 202 0.70 4.96 -15.76
N ALA A 203 -0.19 4.72 -14.80
CA ALA A 203 -1.27 5.63 -14.43
C ALA A 203 -0.87 6.67 -13.38
N ILE A 204 0.28 6.53 -12.70
CA ILE A 204 0.75 7.49 -11.69
C ILE A 204 1.92 8.30 -12.25
N ASP A 205 1.78 9.63 -12.24
CA ASP A 205 2.90 10.53 -12.45
C ASP A 205 3.79 10.53 -11.20
N VAL A 206 5.01 10.01 -11.32
CA VAL A 206 5.94 9.85 -10.18
C VAL A 206 6.37 11.19 -9.56
N MET A 207 6.30 12.28 -10.32
CA MET A 207 6.73 13.61 -9.87
C MET A 207 5.61 14.36 -9.16
N THR A 208 4.40 14.31 -9.72
CA THR A 208 3.23 15.03 -9.19
C THR A 208 2.38 14.17 -8.25
N LEU A 209 2.58 12.85 -8.26
CA LEU A 209 1.74 11.83 -7.61
C LEU A 209 0.29 11.81 -8.10
N GLU A 210 0.03 12.45 -9.25
CA GLU A 210 -1.29 12.47 -9.87
C GLU A 210 -1.60 11.12 -10.51
N TYR A 211 -2.78 10.57 -10.19
CA TYR A 211 -3.28 9.32 -10.75
C TYR A 211 -4.29 9.60 -11.85
N ARG A 212 -3.97 9.19 -13.08
CA ARG A 212 -4.82 9.33 -14.27
C ARG A 212 -4.99 7.98 -14.93
N ILE A 213 -6.22 7.48 -14.92
CA ILE A 213 -6.55 6.22 -15.60
C ILE A 213 -6.62 6.43 -17.13
N PRO A 214 -6.41 5.36 -17.93
CA PRO A 214 -6.57 5.46 -19.38
C PRO A 214 -8.00 5.85 -19.79
N SER A 215 -8.17 6.56 -20.90
CA SER A 215 -9.51 6.99 -21.36
C SER A 215 -10.49 5.82 -21.57
N ALA A 216 -10.02 4.65 -21.97
CA ALA A 216 -10.87 3.45 -22.07
C ALA A 216 -11.45 3.02 -20.71
N ALA A 217 -10.68 3.20 -19.64
CA ALA A 217 -11.12 2.93 -18.27
C ALA A 217 -12.05 4.02 -17.74
N GLU A 218 -11.84 5.28 -18.13
CA GLU A 218 -12.78 6.38 -17.87
C GLU A 218 -14.14 6.08 -18.51
N ASP A 219 -14.15 5.81 -19.82
CA ASP A 219 -15.35 5.48 -20.59
C ASP A 219 -16.09 4.27 -19.99
N PHE A 220 -15.33 3.22 -19.61
CA PHE A 220 -15.90 2.04 -18.95
C PHE A 220 -16.55 2.40 -17.61
N PHE A 221 -15.84 3.17 -16.78
CA PHE A 221 -16.33 3.52 -15.45
C PHE A 221 -17.59 4.40 -15.51
N GLU A 222 -17.59 5.41 -16.38
CA GLU A 222 -18.74 6.30 -16.59
C GLU A 222 -19.94 5.53 -17.16
N LEU A 223 -19.71 4.62 -18.11
CA LEU A 223 -20.76 3.77 -18.66
C LEU A 223 -21.43 2.89 -17.60
N VAL A 224 -20.64 2.34 -16.66
CA VAL A 224 -21.12 1.39 -15.66
C VAL A 224 -21.78 2.09 -14.47
N THR A 225 -21.26 3.23 -14.06
CA THR A 225 -21.71 3.92 -12.84
C THR A 225 -22.63 5.10 -13.12
N GLY A 226 -22.56 5.69 -14.31
CA GLY A 226 -23.21 6.97 -14.64
C GLY A 226 -22.60 8.17 -13.90
N GLN A 227 -21.42 8.01 -13.29
CA GLN A 227 -20.76 9.01 -12.45
C GLN A 227 -19.41 9.39 -13.03
N SER A 228 -18.97 10.63 -12.79
CA SER A 228 -17.61 11.08 -13.12
C SER A 228 -16.57 10.19 -12.44
N VAL A 229 -15.37 10.09 -13.02
CA VAL A 229 -14.22 9.42 -12.40
C VAL A 229 -13.68 10.20 -11.19
N ASP A 230 -13.81 11.52 -11.15
CA ASP A 230 -13.43 12.34 -9.99
C ASP A 230 -14.59 12.43 -8.99
N LEU A 231 -14.46 11.72 -7.86
CA LEU A 231 -15.46 11.72 -6.79
C LEU A 231 -15.71 13.11 -6.20
N VAL A 232 -14.64 13.89 -6.03
CA VAL A 232 -14.71 15.17 -5.33
C VAL A 232 -15.40 16.17 -6.22
N GLU A 233 -15.08 16.18 -7.52
CA GLU A 233 -15.81 16.95 -8.51
C GLU A 233 -17.29 16.50 -8.57
N GLU A 234 -17.56 15.20 -8.63
CA GLU A 234 -18.93 14.64 -8.66
C GLU A 234 -19.76 15.13 -7.48
N LEU A 235 -19.21 15.08 -6.25
CA LEU A 235 -19.89 15.50 -5.02
C LEU A 235 -20.08 17.01 -4.92
N THR A 236 -19.13 17.80 -5.43
CA THR A 236 -19.15 19.26 -5.25
C THR A 236 -19.85 20.01 -6.37
N THR A 237 -20.03 19.41 -7.55
CA THR A 237 -20.61 20.08 -8.72
C THR A 237 -22.03 19.64 -9.06
N LYS A 238 -22.47 18.43 -8.67
CA LYS A 238 -23.80 17.91 -9.02
C LYS A 238 -24.83 18.09 -7.89
N PRO A 239 -25.80 19.01 -8.03
CA PRO A 239 -26.74 19.38 -6.96
C PRO A 239 -27.79 18.30 -6.60
N ASN A 240 -27.84 17.17 -7.30
CA ASN A 240 -28.83 16.11 -7.07
C ASN A 240 -28.24 14.83 -6.45
N LEU A 241 -26.93 14.79 -6.18
CA LEU A 241 -26.24 13.61 -5.65
C LEU A 241 -26.25 13.62 -4.11
N TRP A 242 -27.43 13.80 -3.50
CA TRP A 242 -27.54 13.95 -2.03
C TRP A 242 -28.04 12.68 -1.35
N VAL A 243 -28.47 11.70 -2.15
CA VAL A 243 -28.88 10.38 -1.69
C VAL A 243 -28.32 9.29 -2.60
N TYR A 244 -27.98 8.13 -2.04
CA TYR A 244 -27.73 6.91 -2.78
C TYR A 244 -28.90 5.93 -2.60
N LEU A 245 -29.22 5.20 -3.66
CA LEU A 245 -30.29 4.22 -3.68
C LEU A 245 -29.76 2.86 -3.23
N ILE A 246 -30.28 2.38 -2.10
CA ILE A 246 -29.93 1.09 -1.55
C ILE A 246 -31.08 0.12 -1.73
N ARG A 247 -30.84 -0.99 -2.45
CA ARG A 247 -31.82 -2.07 -2.60
C ARG A 247 -31.65 -3.12 -1.50
N CYS A 248 -32.72 -3.41 -0.76
CA CYS A 248 -32.75 -4.51 0.21
C CYS A 248 -32.59 -5.86 -0.49
N PRO A 249 -31.67 -6.74 -0.05
CA PRO A 249 -31.45 -8.03 -0.70
C PRO A 249 -32.58 -9.04 -0.43
N HIS A 250 -33.41 -8.82 0.58
CA HIS A 250 -34.50 -9.73 0.97
C HIS A 250 -35.85 -9.37 0.35
N CYS A 251 -36.33 -8.14 0.56
CA CYS A 251 -37.63 -7.70 0.04
C CYS A 251 -37.54 -6.85 -1.24
N LEU A 252 -36.33 -6.58 -1.73
CA LEU A 252 -36.05 -5.82 -2.96
C LEU A 252 -36.50 -4.35 -2.94
N VAL A 253 -37.00 -3.85 -1.79
CA VAL A 253 -37.35 -2.44 -1.59
C VAL A 253 -36.08 -1.58 -1.65
N THR A 254 -36.15 -0.50 -2.41
CA THR A 254 -35.09 0.51 -2.48
C THR A 254 -35.34 1.61 -1.45
N LYS A 255 -34.34 1.96 -0.64
CA LYS A 255 -34.35 3.13 0.26
C LYS A 255 -33.35 4.17 -0.25
N GLU A 256 -33.73 5.44 -0.15
CA GLU A 256 -32.83 6.57 -0.34
C GLU A 256 -32.07 6.83 0.96
N MET A 257 -30.74 6.93 0.88
CA MET A 257 -29.87 7.20 2.02
C MET A 257 -29.04 8.45 1.75
N PRO A 258 -28.98 9.43 2.68
CA PRO A 258 -28.18 10.63 2.46
C PRO A 258 -26.68 10.32 2.29
N ILE A 259 -25.99 11.03 1.40
CA ILE A 259 -24.53 10.89 1.25
C ILE A 259 -23.82 11.63 2.39
N LEU A 260 -22.70 11.08 2.87
CA LEU A 260 -21.82 11.68 3.89
C LEU A 260 -22.41 11.68 5.30
N ASN A 261 -23.34 10.78 5.63
CA ASN A 261 -23.84 10.67 7.00
C ASN A 261 -22.71 10.30 7.96
N SER A 262 -21.68 9.56 7.50
CA SER A 262 -20.53 9.19 8.34
C SER A 262 -19.72 10.40 8.80
N VAL A 263 -19.86 11.56 8.15
CA VAL A 263 -19.21 12.78 8.61
C VAL A 263 -19.89 13.30 9.89
N GLN A 264 -21.19 13.03 10.08
CA GLN A 264 -21.97 13.52 11.22
C GLN A 264 -21.88 12.64 12.48
N THR A 265 -21.38 11.39 12.37
CA THR A 265 -21.27 10.48 13.53
C THR A 265 -19.99 10.70 14.32
N ASP A 266 -20.09 10.55 15.64
CA ASP A 266 -18.94 10.49 16.54
C ASP A 266 -18.26 9.11 16.52
N ASP A 267 -19.01 8.04 16.21
CA ASP A 267 -18.46 6.70 16.03
C ASP A 267 -18.26 6.40 14.56
N ILE A 268 -17.06 6.73 14.07
CA ILE A 268 -16.66 6.46 12.69
C ILE A 268 -16.60 4.96 12.35
N ASN A 269 -16.57 4.06 13.33
CA ASN A 269 -16.53 2.60 13.08
C ASN A 269 -17.93 2.00 12.93
N GLN A 270 -18.98 2.71 13.36
CA GLN A 270 -20.36 2.35 13.06
C GLN A 270 -20.69 2.83 11.65
N GLY A 271 -20.41 2.01 10.64
CA GLY A 271 -21.00 2.27 9.33
C GLY A 271 -22.51 2.01 9.36
N PHE A 272 -23.22 2.59 8.40
CA PHE A 272 -24.69 2.58 8.40
C PHE A 272 -25.24 1.17 8.27
N GLU A 273 -26.21 0.81 9.11
CA GLU A 273 -27.03 -0.39 8.92
C GLU A 273 -28.30 0.00 8.17
N LEU A 274 -28.63 -0.71 7.07
CA LEU A 274 -29.91 -0.51 6.41
C LEU A 274 -30.99 -1.13 7.29
N GLU A 275 -31.71 -0.32 8.05
CA GLU A 275 -32.91 -0.80 8.72
C GLU A 275 -33.98 -1.07 7.66
N CYS A 276 -34.38 -2.34 7.50
CA CYS A 276 -35.44 -2.73 6.57
C CYS A 276 -36.61 -3.34 7.33
N ASP A 277 -37.81 -2.79 7.11
CA ASP A 277 -39.04 -3.15 7.84
C ASP A 277 -39.58 -4.54 7.46
N CYS A 278 -38.91 -5.28 6.56
CA CYS A 278 -39.31 -6.62 6.15
C CYS A 278 -39.01 -7.73 7.17
N GLY A 279 -38.52 -7.39 8.36
CA GLY A 279 -38.26 -8.35 9.44
C GLY A 279 -37.00 -9.20 9.26
N TYR A 280 -36.09 -8.82 8.36
CA TYR A 280 -34.81 -9.49 8.17
C TYR A 280 -33.86 -9.16 9.34
N ILE A 281 -33.83 -10.03 10.35
CA ILE A 281 -33.02 -9.85 11.56
C ILE A 281 -31.58 -10.32 11.32
N HIS A 282 -30.64 -9.39 11.54
CA HIS A 282 -29.21 -9.64 11.61
C HIS A 282 -28.84 -10.53 12.81
N HIS A 283 -28.12 -11.63 12.58
CA HIS A 283 -27.46 -12.38 13.67
C HIS A 283 -25.93 -12.50 13.42
N PRO A 284 -25.17 -11.39 13.56
CA PRO A 284 -23.71 -11.41 13.42
C PRO A 284 -23.02 -12.41 14.37
N SER A 285 -23.62 -12.66 15.54
CA SER A 285 -23.19 -13.69 16.50
C SER A 285 -23.30 -15.13 15.96
N LEU A 286 -24.31 -15.42 15.12
CA LEU A 286 -24.43 -16.73 14.46
C LEU A 286 -23.34 -16.90 13.38
N GLY A 287 -23.05 -15.86 12.61
CA GLY A 287 -21.97 -15.87 11.61
C GLY A 287 -20.58 -16.06 12.25
N GLN A 288 -20.31 -15.40 13.37
CA GLN A 288 -19.06 -15.54 14.10
C GLN A 288 -18.91 -16.93 14.74
N ALA A 289 -20.03 -17.55 15.16
CA ALA A 289 -20.06 -18.92 15.68
C ALA A 289 -19.91 -19.99 14.58
N LEU A 290 -20.37 -19.71 13.35
CA LEU A 290 -20.31 -20.65 12.22
C LEU A 290 -18.99 -20.53 11.40
N ARG A 291 -18.30 -19.39 11.43
CA ARG A 291 -17.03 -19.18 10.69
C ARG A 291 -15.99 -20.28 10.96
N PRO A 292 -15.72 -20.72 12.21
CA PRO A 292 -14.78 -21.80 12.47
C PRO A 292 -15.23 -23.15 11.90
N LEU A 293 -16.54 -23.38 11.76
CA LEU A 293 -17.08 -24.63 11.21
C LEU A 293 -16.92 -24.67 9.68
N VAL A 294 -17.15 -23.55 9.00
CA VAL A 294 -16.98 -23.42 7.54
C VAL A 294 -15.50 -23.47 7.14
N THR A 295 -14.61 -22.81 7.90
CA THR A 295 -13.17 -22.77 7.60
C THR A 295 -12.43 -24.07 7.94
N ARG A 296 -13.03 -24.95 8.77
CA ARG A 296 -12.47 -26.27 9.12
C ARG A 296 -12.93 -27.41 8.22
N ILE A 297 -13.78 -27.16 7.21
CA ILE A 297 -14.12 -28.19 6.22
C ILE A 297 -12.84 -28.52 5.42
N PRO A 298 -12.27 -29.73 5.54
CA PRO A 298 -11.02 -30.07 4.88
C PRO A 298 -11.20 -30.08 3.36
N ASN A 299 -10.22 -29.55 2.62
CA ASN A 299 -10.20 -29.64 1.15
C ASN A 299 -10.20 -31.09 0.63
N GLU A 300 -9.82 -32.05 1.46
CA GLU A 300 -9.85 -33.49 1.16
C GLU A 300 -11.28 -34.05 1.11
N CYS A 301 -12.25 -33.39 1.77
CA CYS A 301 -13.69 -33.64 1.56
C CYS A 301 -14.23 -32.97 0.27
N LEU A 302 -13.40 -32.17 -0.41
CA LEU A 302 -13.77 -31.35 -1.57
C LEU A 302 -13.20 -31.87 -2.91
N GLN A 303 -12.57 -33.06 -2.97
CA GLN A 303 -12.33 -33.85 -4.21
C GLN A 303 -12.19 -35.37 -3.92
N PRO A 304 -12.60 -36.30 -4.81
CA PRO A 304 -13.38 -36.15 -6.03
C PRO A 304 -14.78 -36.80 -5.87
N CYS A 305 -15.76 -36.04 -5.37
CA CYS A 305 -17.17 -36.37 -5.59
C CYS A 305 -17.63 -35.67 -6.87
N THR A 306 -18.28 -36.43 -7.75
CA THR A 306 -18.59 -36.16 -9.16
C THR A 306 -19.59 -35.03 -9.44
N LYS A 307 -19.86 -34.14 -8.48
CA LYS A 307 -20.77 -33.00 -8.65
C LYS A 307 -20.16 -31.72 -8.09
N ARG A 308 -19.27 -31.12 -8.88
CA ARG A 308 -18.47 -29.91 -8.57
C ARG A 308 -19.32 -28.66 -8.31
N GLU A 309 -20.58 -28.67 -8.72
CA GLU A 309 -21.55 -27.57 -8.58
C GLU A 309 -22.26 -27.60 -7.22
N ASP A 310 -22.53 -28.79 -6.65
CA ASP A 310 -23.36 -28.94 -5.45
C ASP A 310 -22.66 -28.49 -4.17
N LEU A 311 -21.36 -28.76 -3.98
CA LEU A 311 -20.62 -28.38 -2.77
C LEU A 311 -20.26 -26.90 -2.72
N ARG A 312 -19.92 -26.29 -3.87
CA ARG A 312 -19.76 -24.84 -3.99
C ARG A 312 -21.09 -24.13 -3.80
N ALA A 313 -22.19 -24.70 -4.32
CA ALA A 313 -23.53 -24.20 -4.07
C ALA A 313 -23.92 -24.34 -2.59
N ILE A 314 -23.57 -25.43 -1.90
CA ILE A 314 -23.84 -25.61 -0.46
C ILE A 314 -23.02 -24.61 0.38
N GLN A 315 -21.72 -24.44 0.08
CA GLN A 315 -20.88 -23.44 0.76
C GLN A 315 -21.38 -22.02 0.50
N ALA A 316 -21.68 -21.68 -0.75
CA ALA A 316 -22.26 -20.39 -1.13
C ALA A 316 -23.64 -20.19 -0.48
N ARG A 317 -24.44 -21.24 -0.33
CA ARG A 317 -25.76 -21.19 0.32
C ARG A 317 -25.66 -21.05 1.85
N LEU A 318 -24.67 -21.68 2.48
CA LEU A 318 -24.36 -21.47 3.90
C LEU A 318 -23.82 -20.05 4.15
N LEU A 319 -22.97 -19.53 3.24
CA LEU A 319 -22.49 -18.14 3.26
C LEU A 319 -23.57 -17.13 2.83
N SER A 320 -24.59 -17.53 2.08
CA SER A 320 -25.71 -16.66 1.70
C SER A 320 -26.76 -16.57 2.81
N LEU A 321 -26.86 -17.57 3.70
CA LEU A 321 -27.62 -17.44 4.96
C LEU A 321 -27.00 -16.39 5.90
N TYR A 322 -25.80 -15.93 5.58
CA TYR A 322 -25.05 -14.87 6.26
C TYR A 322 -25.22 -13.50 5.58
N THR A 323 -26.18 -13.29 4.65
CA THR A 323 -26.39 -11.94 4.05
C THR A 323 -26.47 -10.89 5.17
N PRO A 324 -25.54 -9.93 5.22
CA PRO A 324 -25.83 -8.69 5.89
C PRO A 324 -27.00 -8.02 5.16
N THR A 325 -27.54 -6.94 5.70
CA THR A 325 -28.30 -5.93 4.95
C THR A 325 -27.66 -5.62 3.59
N SER A 326 -28.33 -4.85 2.74
CA SER A 326 -27.79 -4.40 1.44
C SER A 326 -26.26 -4.42 1.39
N PRO A 327 -25.65 -5.01 0.34
CA PRO A 327 -24.19 -5.03 0.19
C PRO A 327 -23.52 -3.69 0.52
N VAL A 328 -24.25 -2.59 0.39
CA VAL A 328 -23.83 -1.20 0.64
C VAL A 328 -23.84 -0.75 2.12
N THR A 329 -24.44 -1.44 3.09
CA THR A 329 -24.56 -0.88 4.47
C THR A 329 -23.54 -1.45 5.47
N LYS A 330 -23.65 -2.72 5.88
CA LYS A 330 -22.63 -3.32 6.78
C LYS A 330 -21.31 -3.63 6.09
N ALA A 331 -21.32 -3.90 4.80
CA ALA A 331 -20.05 -4.04 4.11
C ALA A 331 -19.37 -2.68 3.98
N THR A 332 -20.09 -1.55 3.90
CA THR A 332 -19.46 -0.23 3.93
C THR A 332 -18.83 0.07 5.28
N SER A 333 -19.41 -0.37 6.40
CA SER A 333 -18.73 -0.29 7.71
C SER A 333 -17.45 -1.14 7.77
N ALA A 334 -17.50 -2.36 7.22
CA ALA A 334 -16.34 -3.26 7.14
C ALA A 334 -15.27 -2.73 6.18
N HIS A 335 -15.65 -2.28 4.98
CA HIS A 335 -14.78 -1.67 3.98
C HIS A 335 -14.14 -0.40 4.52
N TYR A 336 -14.91 0.47 5.16
CA TYR A 336 -14.38 1.67 5.78
C TYR A 336 -13.40 1.36 6.92
N SER A 337 -13.75 0.41 7.80
CA SER A 337 -12.81 -0.07 8.83
C SER A 337 -11.52 -0.66 8.24
N SER A 338 -11.63 -1.25 7.05
CA SER A 338 -10.48 -1.74 6.27
C SER A 338 -9.65 -0.59 5.71
N VAL A 339 -10.31 0.41 5.12
CA VAL A 339 -9.67 1.64 4.62
C VAL A 339 -8.98 2.39 5.75
N LEU A 340 -9.59 2.56 6.91
CA LEU A 340 -8.96 3.22 8.05
C LEU A 340 -7.70 2.50 8.53
N ARG A 341 -7.72 1.17 8.56
CA ARG A 341 -6.52 0.37 8.89
C ARG A 341 -5.45 0.52 7.81
N ALA A 342 -5.82 0.39 6.54
CA ALA A 342 -4.92 0.64 5.42
C ALA A 342 -4.33 2.06 5.47
N MET A 343 -5.12 3.07 5.84
CA MET A 343 -4.66 4.45 5.98
C MET A 343 -3.62 4.64 7.07
N ARG A 344 -3.65 3.86 8.16
CA ARG A 344 -2.58 3.90 9.17
C ARG A 344 -1.25 3.46 8.57
N PHE A 345 -1.29 2.40 7.76
CA PHE A 345 -0.12 1.92 7.05
C PHE A 345 0.36 2.90 5.98
N VAL A 346 -0.56 3.46 5.17
CA VAL A 346 -0.27 4.54 4.20
C VAL A 346 0.43 5.72 4.87
N ASN A 347 -0.13 6.25 5.96
CA ASN A 347 0.48 7.38 6.68
C ASN A 347 1.88 7.02 7.21
N LYS A 348 2.05 5.81 7.75
CA LYS A 348 3.33 5.31 8.26
C LYS A 348 4.38 5.22 7.14
N MET A 349 4.01 4.67 5.98
CA MET A 349 4.92 4.52 4.84
C MET A 349 5.27 5.86 4.18
N HIS A 350 4.28 6.74 4.04
CA HIS A 350 4.51 8.12 3.58
C HIS A 350 5.51 8.85 4.50
N GLN A 351 5.30 8.79 5.82
CA GLN A 351 6.20 9.42 6.80
C GLN A 351 7.62 8.84 6.77
N TYR A 352 7.77 7.56 6.45
CA TYR A 352 9.08 6.94 6.30
C TYR A 352 9.82 7.36 5.03
N CYS A 353 9.12 7.91 4.03
CA CYS A 353 9.69 8.31 2.74
C CYS A 353 10.57 7.19 2.14
N TRP A 354 10.12 5.94 2.25
CA TRP A 354 10.92 4.78 1.85
C TRP A 354 11.26 4.77 0.39
N LEU A 355 10.29 5.06 -0.47
CA LEU A 355 10.49 5.10 -1.92
C LEU A 355 11.64 6.04 -2.30
N ARG A 356 11.78 7.15 -1.58
CA ARG A 356 12.86 8.12 -1.79
C ARG A 356 14.17 7.69 -1.10
N SER A 357 14.14 6.78 -0.12
CA SER A 357 15.29 6.46 0.73
C SER A 357 16.51 6.07 -0.11
N PRO A 358 17.68 6.72 0.10
CA PRO A 358 18.91 6.37 -0.59
C PRO A 358 19.37 4.92 -0.33
N ALA A 359 18.91 4.31 0.77
CA ALA A 359 19.24 2.93 1.11
C ALA A 359 18.53 1.88 0.25
N LEU A 360 17.35 2.18 -0.30
CA LEU A 360 16.66 1.26 -1.22
C LEU A 360 17.47 1.03 -2.50
N CYS A 361 18.23 2.03 -2.94
CA CYS A 361 19.08 1.95 -4.14
C CYS A 361 20.38 1.16 -3.91
N TYR A 362 20.71 0.81 -2.65
CA TYR A 362 22.08 0.49 -2.27
C TYR A 362 22.27 -0.80 -1.48
N ARG A 363 21.40 -1.12 -0.51
CA ARG A 363 21.60 -2.29 0.36
C ARG A 363 21.14 -3.59 -0.29
N VAL A 364 21.97 -4.12 -1.19
CA VAL A 364 21.79 -5.44 -1.82
C VAL A 364 21.94 -6.61 -0.81
N ASN A 365 22.69 -6.44 0.28
CA ASN A 365 22.96 -7.53 1.23
C ASN A 365 21.91 -7.69 2.35
N ASN A 366 20.95 -6.77 2.49
CA ASN A 366 19.77 -6.89 3.35
C ASN A 366 18.54 -6.41 2.57
N ASN A 367 18.35 -6.96 1.37
CA ASN A 367 17.17 -6.68 0.56
C ASN A 367 15.92 -7.01 1.42
N ALA A 368 15.03 -6.05 1.62
CA ALA A 368 13.78 -6.22 2.36
C ALA A 368 12.97 -7.43 1.85
N GLN A 369 13.10 -7.75 0.57
CA GLN A 369 12.57 -8.98 -0.02
C GLN A 369 13.15 -10.25 0.61
N GLN A 370 14.47 -10.32 0.81
CA GLN A 370 15.14 -11.46 1.45
C GLN A 370 14.75 -11.57 2.92
N LYS A 371 14.65 -10.43 3.61
CA LYS A 371 14.17 -10.38 5.00
C LYS A 371 12.74 -10.91 5.11
N TYR A 372 11.87 -10.58 4.15
CA TYR A 372 10.53 -11.15 4.03
C TYR A 372 10.56 -12.67 3.76
N ARG A 373 11.44 -13.16 2.89
CA ARG A 373 11.63 -14.61 2.67
C ARG A 373 12.04 -15.34 3.95
N ASN A 374 12.98 -14.78 4.71
CA ASN A 374 13.41 -15.32 5.99
C ASN A 374 12.26 -15.30 7.02
N PHE A 375 11.48 -14.22 7.06
CA PHE A 375 10.27 -14.13 7.90
C PHE A 375 9.23 -15.21 7.58
N LEU A 376 9.01 -15.52 6.30
CA LEU A 376 8.13 -16.62 5.88
C LEU A 376 8.65 -17.99 6.36
N GLN A 377 9.97 -18.20 6.40
CA GLN A 377 10.55 -19.42 6.98
C GLN A 377 10.28 -19.52 8.49
N LEU A 378 10.36 -18.40 9.21
CA LEU A 378 9.95 -18.36 10.62
C LEU A 378 8.47 -18.73 10.80
N ALA A 379 7.62 -18.26 9.88
CA ALA A 379 6.17 -18.47 9.91
C ALA A 379 5.72 -19.92 9.66
N ARG A 380 6.54 -20.73 8.99
CA ARG A 380 6.24 -22.13 8.64
C ARG A 380 6.17 -23.06 9.87
N GLN A 381 6.77 -22.68 11.00
CA GLN A 381 7.02 -23.62 12.08
C GLN A 381 5.77 -23.95 12.93
N PRO A 382 5.66 -25.21 13.43
CA PRO A 382 4.43 -25.78 14.00
C PRO A 382 4.01 -25.23 15.36
N GLU A 383 4.81 -24.38 16.01
CA GLU A 383 4.58 -23.94 17.38
C GLU A 383 3.50 -22.85 17.54
N ASN A 384 2.84 -22.40 16.47
CA ASN A 384 1.89 -21.28 16.50
C ASN A 384 2.44 -20.03 17.24
N MET A 385 3.77 -19.88 17.31
CA MET A 385 4.39 -18.76 17.97
C MET A 385 4.07 -17.49 17.18
N PRO A 386 3.54 -16.44 17.83
CA PRO A 386 3.21 -15.20 17.15
C PRO A 386 4.50 -14.53 16.64
N ILE A 387 4.51 -14.21 15.35
CA ILE A 387 5.59 -13.46 14.70
C ILE A 387 5.12 -12.03 14.45
N THR A 388 5.98 -11.04 14.69
CA THR A 388 5.67 -9.63 14.44
C THR A 388 6.57 -9.11 13.32
N PRO A 389 6.02 -8.67 12.17
CA PRO A 389 6.83 -8.14 11.07
C PRO A 389 7.46 -6.79 11.45
N THR A 390 8.67 -6.54 10.99
CA THR A 390 9.19 -5.18 10.87
C THR A 390 8.50 -4.47 9.72
N SER A 391 8.53 -3.14 9.67
CA SER A 391 7.80 -2.37 8.65
C SER A 391 8.10 -2.80 7.20
N ASP A 392 9.31 -3.32 6.93
CA ASP A 392 9.82 -3.63 5.58
C ASP A 392 9.35 -5.02 5.17
N ILE A 393 9.31 -5.95 6.12
CA ILE A 393 8.59 -7.21 6.00
C ILE A 393 7.10 -6.93 5.77
N ASP A 394 6.51 -6.00 6.51
CA ASP A 394 5.08 -5.65 6.44
C ASP A 394 4.71 -5.07 5.07
N LEU A 395 5.59 -4.24 4.48
CA LEU A 395 5.48 -3.77 3.10
C LEU A 395 5.37 -4.94 2.12
N PHE A 396 6.36 -5.85 2.12
CA PHE A 396 6.33 -7.01 1.22
C PHE A 396 5.15 -7.93 1.49
N TRP A 397 4.75 -8.08 2.76
CA TRP A 397 3.58 -8.87 3.10
C TRP A 397 2.30 -8.27 2.51
N HIS A 398 2.08 -6.96 2.66
CA HIS A 398 0.94 -6.27 2.04
C HIS A 398 1.00 -6.33 0.52
N THR A 399 2.17 -6.12 -0.10
CA THR A 399 2.36 -6.29 -1.55
C THR A 399 1.95 -7.70 -2.00
N HIS A 400 2.29 -8.72 -1.24
CA HIS A 400 1.93 -10.11 -1.55
C HIS A 400 0.41 -10.32 -1.47
N GLN A 401 -0.26 -9.72 -0.48
CA GLN A 401 -1.70 -9.83 -0.28
C GLN A 401 -2.54 -9.15 -1.37
N LEU A 402 -1.99 -8.16 -2.07
CA LEU A 402 -2.69 -7.47 -3.19
C LEU A 402 -2.99 -8.39 -4.37
N SER A 403 -2.52 -9.64 -4.35
CA SER A 403 -3.05 -10.71 -5.18
C SER A 403 -3.54 -11.87 -4.29
N PRO A 404 -4.77 -11.80 -3.73
CA PRO A 404 -5.24 -12.72 -2.70
C PRO A 404 -5.24 -14.19 -3.10
N GLY A 405 -5.57 -14.48 -4.37
CA GLY A 405 -5.54 -15.82 -4.94
C GLY A 405 -4.15 -16.46 -4.91
N PRO A 406 -3.16 -15.89 -5.61
CA PRO A 406 -1.76 -16.33 -5.55
C PRO A 406 -1.21 -16.38 -4.12
N TYR A 407 -1.46 -15.34 -3.32
CA TYR A 407 -0.99 -15.28 -1.93
C TYR A 407 -1.48 -16.47 -1.10
N ARG A 408 -2.78 -16.78 -1.19
CA ARG A 408 -3.37 -17.93 -0.50
C ARG A 408 -2.73 -19.23 -0.97
N GLN A 409 -2.52 -19.39 -2.27
CA GLN A 409 -1.89 -20.59 -2.83
C GLN A 409 -0.46 -20.76 -2.31
N PHE A 410 0.34 -19.69 -2.36
CA PHE A 410 1.71 -19.64 -1.83
C PHE A 410 1.74 -20.04 -0.35
N CYS A 411 0.88 -19.44 0.48
CA CYS A 411 0.84 -19.74 1.91
C CYS A 411 0.54 -21.22 2.18
N ILE A 412 -0.43 -21.80 1.48
CA ILE A 412 -0.77 -23.21 1.65
C ILE A 412 0.40 -24.11 1.21
N GLN A 413 1.04 -23.83 0.07
CA GLN A 413 2.14 -24.63 -0.45
C GLN A 413 3.41 -24.53 0.41
N HIS A 414 3.80 -23.32 0.80
CA HIS A 414 5.10 -23.06 1.43
C HIS A 414 5.06 -23.00 2.95
N LEU A 415 3.92 -22.58 3.53
CA LEU A 415 3.75 -22.45 4.99
C LEU A 415 2.88 -23.57 5.58
N GLY A 416 2.18 -24.34 4.75
CA GLY A 416 1.22 -25.37 5.19
C GLY A 416 -0.07 -24.82 5.78
N ARG A 417 -0.21 -23.49 5.86
CA ARG A 417 -1.37 -22.79 6.42
C ARG A 417 -1.55 -21.43 5.76
N PHE A 418 -2.78 -20.94 5.75
CA PHE A 418 -3.04 -19.56 5.38
C PHE A 418 -2.59 -18.61 6.49
N MET A 419 -1.84 -17.57 6.14
CA MET A 419 -1.41 -16.53 7.08
C MET A 419 -2.34 -15.33 6.90
N ASP A 420 -3.38 -15.25 7.72
CA ASP A 420 -4.34 -14.14 7.65
C ASP A 420 -3.76 -12.90 8.37
N HIS A 421 -4.07 -11.72 7.86
CA HIS A 421 -3.65 -10.45 8.44
C HIS A 421 -4.69 -9.98 9.47
N ASP A 422 -4.54 -10.39 10.73
CA ASP A 422 -5.44 -9.99 11.82
C ASP A 422 -4.83 -8.87 12.68
N ASP A 423 -5.21 -7.63 12.37
CA ASP A 423 -4.75 -6.41 13.05
C ASP A 423 -5.34 -6.20 14.46
N LYS A 424 -6.07 -7.17 15.01
CA LYS A 424 -6.76 -7.02 16.31
C LYS A 424 -5.90 -7.35 17.53
N VAL A 425 -4.59 -7.52 17.36
CA VAL A 425 -3.67 -7.88 18.45
C VAL A 425 -3.26 -6.64 19.25
N ALA A 426 -3.35 -6.71 20.59
CA ALA A 426 -3.02 -5.59 21.49
C ALA A 426 -1.50 -5.24 21.48
N HIS A 427 -1.16 -3.96 21.65
CA HIS A 427 0.22 -3.44 21.56
C HIS A 427 1.22 -4.12 22.51
N GLU A 428 0.84 -4.39 23.76
CA GLU A 428 1.73 -5.04 24.74
C GLU A 428 2.08 -6.49 24.36
N VAL A 429 1.17 -7.15 23.64
CA VAL A 429 1.38 -8.49 23.08
C VAL A 429 2.31 -8.38 21.88
N LEU A 430 2.16 -7.35 21.04
CA LEU A 430 3.02 -7.09 19.89
C LEU A 430 4.48 -6.86 20.28
N ASP A 431 4.77 -6.14 21.37
CA ASP A 431 6.15 -5.84 21.81
C ASP A 431 6.90 -7.11 22.27
N LYS A 432 6.25 -7.97 23.06
CA LYS A 432 6.83 -9.26 23.47
C LYS A 432 7.05 -10.19 22.29
N ASN A 433 6.07 -10.24 21.38
CA ASN A 433 6.16 -11.04 20.16
C ASN A 433 7.28 -10.53 19.25
N PHE A 434 7.49 -9.21 19.18
CA PHE A 434 8.56 -8.60 18.40
C PHE A 434 9.93 -9.00 18.93
N ALA A 435 10.18 -8.87 20.24
CA ALA A 435 11.44 -9.29 20.85
C ALA A 435 11.73 -10.79 20.60
N ALA A 436 10.71 -11.64 20.79
CA ALA A 436 10.84 -13.07 20.50
C ALA A 436 11.12 -13.36 19.01
N THR A 437 10.48 -12.61 18.11
CA THR A 437 10.72 -12.72 16.66
C THR A 437 12.14 -12.29 16.30
N GLN A 438 12.62 -11.18 16.85
CA GLN A 438 13.97 -10.68 16.65
C GLN A 438 15.04 -11.66 17.14
N ASP A 439 14.88 -12.19 18.35
CA ASP A 439 15.81 -13.17 18.91
C ASP A 439 15.90 -14.42 18.06
N ARG A 440 14.76 -14.88 17.53
CA ARG A 440 14.69 -16.05 16.67
C ARG A 440 15.29 -15.78 15.30
N TYR A 441 14.94 -14.64 14.69
CA TYR A 441 15.51 -14.22 13.40
C TYR A 441 17.03 -14.13 13.47
N THR A 442 17.55 -13.51 14.53
CA THR A 442 19.00 -13.35 14.74
C THR A 442 19.69 -14.72 14.90
N ARG A 443 19.08 -15.65 15.65
CA ARG A 443 19.61 -17.01 15.82
C ARG A 443 19.62 -17.83 14.54
N GLU A 444 18.56 -17.74 13.73
CA GLU A 444 18.42 -18.55 12.51
C GLU A 444 19.20 -17.97 11.31
N PHE A 445 19.23 -16.65 11.15
CA PHE A 445 19.75 -15.99 9.95
C PHE A 445 20.99 -15.12 10.17
N SER A 446 21.43 -14.93 11.43
CA SER A 446 22.59 -14.09 11.78
C SER A 446 22.51 -12.64 11.26
N GLY A 447 21.30 -12.13 10.99
CA GLY A 447 21.06 -10.78 10.47
C GLY A 447 20.29 -9.88 11.44
N GLU A 448 20.41 -8.57 11.26
CA GLU A 448 19.68 -7.57 12.07
C GLU A 448 18.19 -7.53 11.71
N TYR A 449 17.33 -7.74 12.71
CA TYR A 449 15.88 -7.69 12.50
C TYR A 449 15.33 -6.26 12.55
N ASP A 450 15.68 -5.44 13.53
CA ASP A 450 15.09 -4.11 13.74
C ASP A 450 15.77 -2.96 12.95
N SER A 451 16.58 -3.28 11.93
CA SER A 451 17.24 -2.26 11.12
C SER A 451 16.24 -1.52 10.22
N CYS A 452 15.79 -0.33 10.61
CA CYS A 452 14.92 0.51 9.78
C CYS A 452 15.73 1.19 8.67
N VAL A 453 15.30 1.14 7.40
CA VAL A 453 16.02 1.75 6.26
C VAL A 453 15.37 3.04 5.73
N CYS A 454 14.57 3.71 6.57
CA CYS A 454 13.88 4.93 6.15
C CYS A 454 14.80 6.12 5.92
N TRP A 455 14.32 7.11 5.16
CA TRP A 455 15.11 8.30 4.83
C TRP A 455 15.66 8.97 6.11
N ALA A 456 14.82 9.16 7.13
CA ALA A 456 15.22 9.79 8.39
C ALA A 456 16.29 8.97 9.13
N CYS A 457 16.08 7.67 9.31
CA CYS A 457 17.06 6.81 9.98
C CYS A 457 18.38 6.71 9.19
N GLU A 458 18.33 6.78 7.86
CA GLU A 458 19.54 6.81 7.02
C GLU A 458 20.33 8.10 7.17
N LEU A 459 19.67 9.24 7.20
CA LEU A 459 20.32 10.52 7.48
C LEU A 459 20.94 10.53 8.87
N GLU A 460 20.20 10.10 9.90
CA GLU A 460 20.70 10.03 11.28
C GLU A 460 21.93 9.11 11.38
N ARG A 461 21.88 7.90 10.78
CA ARG A 461 23.04 7.00 10.72
C ARG A 461 24.24 7.65 10.04
N ASN A 462 24.01 8.28 8.88
CA ASN A 462 25.06 8.96 8.14
C ASN A 462 25.70 10.10 8.97
N ASP A 463 24.89 10.89 9.67
CA ASP A 463 25.37 11.97 10.55
C ASP A 463 26.17 11.45 11.75
N HIS A 464 25.70 10.38 12.40
CA HIS A 464 26.39 9.75 13.52
C HIS A 464 27.76 9.18 13.10
N GLU A 465 27.82 8.50 11.96
CA GLU A 465 29.07 7.95 11.43
C GLU A 465 30.05 9.05 11.03
N LEU A 466 29.59 10.12 10.39
CA LEU A 466 30.44 11.28 10.04
C LEU A 466 30.99 11.99 11.29
N ALA A 467 30.21 12.05 12.38
CA ALA A 467 30.64 12.63 13.64
C ALA A 467 31.68 11.76 14.40
N SER A 468 31.71 10.45 14.11
CA SER A 468 32.62 9.50 14.79
C SER A 468 34.09 9.61 14.37
N ASN A 469 34.43 10.43 13.36
CA ASN A 469 35.79 10.65 12.84
C ASN A 469 36.53 9.39 12.32
N ASP A 470 35.86 8.24 12.18
CA ASP A 470 36.46 7.03 11.62
C ASP A 470 36.45 7.07 10.08
N LEU A 471 37.21 8.00 9.52
CA LEU A 471 37.48 8.11 8.08
C LEU A 471 38.61 7.17 7.68
N THR A 472 38.58 5.93 8.15
CA THR A 472 39.54 4.92 7.71
C THR A 472 39.31 4.58 6.25
N VAL A 473 40.41 4.54 5.49
CA VAL A 473 40.44 3.98 4.12
C VAL A 473 39.75 2.62 4.16
N PRO A 474 38.77 2.32 3.28
CA PRO A 474 38.09 1.02 3.30
C PRO A 474 39.11 -0.11 3.27
N ARG A 475 39.15 -0.92 4.34
CA ARG A 475 40.10 -2.04 4.48
C ARG A 475 39.44 -3.38 4.18
N SER A 476 38.10 -3.41 4.21
CA SER A 476 37.27 -4.57 3.92
C SER A 476 36.21 -4.28 2.85
N LEU A 477 35.57 -5.33 2.34
CA LEU A 477 34.41 -5.23 1.44
C LEU A 477 33.21 -4.57 2.14
N GLU A 478 33.07 -4.77 3.45
CA GLU A 478 32.02 -4.14 4.27
C GLU A 478 32.25 -2.64 4.40
N ASP A 479 33.48 -2.20 4.65
CA ASP A 479 33.82 -0.76 4.74
C ASP A 479 33.55 -0.03 3.43
N LEU A 480 33.76 -0.72 2.31
CA LEU A 480 33.52 -0.16 0.99
C LEU A 480 32.03 -0.12 0.68
N HIS A 481 31.27 -1.12 1.13
CA HIS A 481 29.82 -1.05 1.06
C HIS A 481 29.30 0.13 1.90
N GLU A 482 29.84 0.32 3.09
CA GLU A 482 29.41 1.40 3.97
C GLU A 482 29.78 2.78 3.40
N TRP A 483 30.96 2.90 2.80
CA TRP A 483 31.36 4.12 2.09
C TRP A 483 30.43 4.48 0.93
N ALA A 484 30.10 3.53 0.05
CA ALA A 484 29.26 3.83 -1.11
C ALA A 484 27.81 4.12 -0.71
N ARG A 485 27.31 3.55 0.40
CA ARG A 485 26.04 3.97 1.03
C ARG A 485 26.08 5.45 1.39
N ARG A 486 27.11 5.90 2.11
CA ARG A 486 27.27 7.31 2.52
C ARG A 486 27.30 8.26 1.32
N VAL A 487 28.02 7.90 0.26
CA VAL A 487 28.06 8.69 -0.98
C VAL A 487 26.67 8.82 -1.60
N ALA A 488 25.91 7.72 -1.67
CA ALA A 488 24.54 7.74 -2.19
C ALA A 488 23.60 8.60 -1.34
N VAL A 489 23.70 8.52 -0.01
CA VAL A 489 22.91 9.37 0.91
C VAL A 489 23.17 10.85 0.63
N VAL A 490 24.44 11.25 0.52
CA VAL A 490 24.81 12.65 0.24
C VAL A 490 24.34 13.09 -1.16
N PHE A 491 24.39 12.20 -2.14
CA PHE A 491 23.89 12.48 -3.49
C PHE A 491 22.39 12.77 -3.49
N TRP A 492 21.59 11.84 -2.95
CA TRP A 492 20.13 11.96 -2.96
C TRP A 492 19.64 13.09 -2.05
N GLU A 493 20.34 13.38 -0.96
CA GLU A 493 20.09 14.58 -0.13
C GLU A 493 20.23 15.87 -0.96
N GLU A 494 21.29 16.01 -1.74
CA GLU A 494 21.52 17.19 -2.59
C GLU A 494 20.54 17.25 -3.77
N VAL A 495 20.17 16.12 -4.38
CA VAL A 495 19.10 16.05 -5.40
C VAL A 495 17.79 16.61 -4.84
N GLU A 496 17.39 16.16 -3.66
CA GLU A 496 16.13 16.57 -3.03
C GLU A 496 16.16 18.03 -2.54
N ASP A 497 17.28 18.53 -2.01
CA ASP A 497 17.45 19.94 -1.65
C ASP A 497 17.33 20.87 -2.88
N ARG A 498 17.94 20.49 -4.00
CA ARG A 498 17.85 21.25 -5.25
C ARG A 498 16.45 21.28 -5.83
N ARG A 499 15.76 20.14 -5.85
CA ARG A 499 14.37 20.03 -6.28
C ARG A 499 13.48 20.98 -5.48
N ARG A 500 13.63 21.00 -4.15
CA ARG A 500 12.87 21.89 -3.25
C ARG A 500 13.14 23.38 -3.49
N ARG A 501 14.35 23.72 -3.95
CA ARG A 501 14.75 25.09 -4.28
C ARG A 501 14.44 25.49 -5.73
N GLY A 502 13.85 24.61 -6.54
CA GLY A 502 13.63 24.84 -7.97
C GLY A 502 14.93 25.05 -8.74
N GLN A 503 16.03 24.44 -8.29
CA GLN A 503 17.34 24.52 -8.93
C GLN A 503 17.56 23.36 -9.89
N LEU A 504 18.43 23.56 -10.89
CA LEU A 504 18.89 22.49 -11.78
C LEU A 504 19.50 21.33 -10.97
N GLY A 505 18.96 20.13 -11.13
CA GLY A 505 19.39 18.96 -10.38
C GLY A 505 20.77 18.43 -10.77
N LEU A 506 21.12 17.29 -10.19
CA LEU A 506 22.40 16.63 -10.41
C LEU A 506 22.31 15.65 -11.58
N ALA A 507 23.41 15.47 -12.30
CA ALA A 507 23.49 14.46 -13.34
C ALA A 507 23.48 13.07 -12.69
N ARG A 508 22.60 12.16 -13.16
CA ARG A 508 22.52 10.77 -12.66
C ARG A 508 23.87 10.04 -12.74
N GLU A 509 24.58 10.20 -13.85
CA GLU A 509 25.92 9.65 -14.07
C GLU A 509 26.97 10.19 -13.10
N SER A 510 26.73 11.34 -12.46
CA SER A 510 27.68 11.89 -11.50
C SER A 510 27.82 11.01 -10.25
N LEU A 511 26.76 10.33 -9.81
CA LEU A 511 26.85 9.38 -8.70
C LEU A 511 27.75 8.21 -9.09
N LYS A 512 27.49 7.61 -10.26
CA LYS A 512 28.29 6.51 -10.82
C LYS A 512 29.75 6.90 -11.01
N ALA A 513 30.02 8.11 -11.51
CA ALA A 513 31.36 8.65 -11.68
C ALA A 513 32.12 8.85 -10.35
N VAL A 514 31.42 9.13 -9.25
CA VAL A 514 32.04 9.22 -7.92
C VAL A 514 32.29 7.83 -7.35
N LEU A 515 31.34 6.90 -7.48
CA LEU A 515 31.46 5.53 -6.98
C LEU A 515 32.59 4.75 -7.68
N THR A 516 32.75 4.93 -9.00
CA THR A 516 33.78 4.28 -9.84
C THR A 516 35.22 4.71 -9.55
N ARG A 517 35.44 5.87 -8.88
CA ARG A 517 36.79 6.35 -8.52
C ARG A 517 37.54 5.41 -7.56
N THR A 518 36.85 4.45 -6.95
CA THR A 518 37.41 3.42 -6.07
C THR A 518 38.06 2.23 -6.82
N ARG A 519 37.94 2.17 -8.16
CA ARG A 519 38.53 1.13 -9.04
C ARG A 519 38.10 -0.32 -8.72
N GLN A 520 36.88 -0.56 -8.23
CA GLN A 520 36.31 -1.91 -8.11
C GLN A 520 35.01 -2.06 -8.94
N GLU A 521 35.12 -2.70 -10.11
CA GLU A 521 34.01 -2.92 -11.08
C GLU A 521 32.84 -3.75 -10.50
N SER A 522 33.18 -4.78 -9.71
CA SER A 522 32.53 -5.15 -8.45
C SER A 522 31.21 -4.48 -8.09
N ILE A 523 31.43 -3.26 -7.64
CA ILE A 523 30.50 -2.41 -6.90
C ILE A 523 29.70 -1.58 -7.90
N VAL A 524 30.38 -1.10 -8.96
CA VAL A 524 29.79 -0.39 -10.11
C VAL A 524 28.67 -1.18 -10.80
N SER A 525 28.80 -2.51 -10.90
CA SER A 525 27.80 -3.37 -11.57
C SER A 525 26.46 -3.50 -10.82
N ARG A 526 26.43 -3.24 -9.50
CA ARG A 526 25.19 -3.17 -8.70
C ARG A 526 24.54 -1.79 -8.72
N PHE A 527 25.10 -0.84 -9.47
CA PHE A 527 24.73 0.58 -9.53
C PHE A 527 24.40 1.06 -10.95
N GLY A 528 24.16 0.12 -11.88
CA GLY A 528 23.89 0.36 -13.29
C GLY A 528 22.45 0.02 -13.62
#